data_AF-A0A935HJ21-F1
#
_entry.id   AF-A0A935HJ21-F1
#
_cell.length_a   1.000
_cell.length_b   1.000
_cell.length_c   1.000
_cell.angle_alpha   90.00
_cell.angle_beta   90.00
_cell.angle_gamma   90.00
#
_symmetry.space_group_name_H-M   'P 1'
#
loop_
_entity.id
_entity.type
_entity.pdbx_description
1 polymer ?
#
loop_
_entity_poly.entity_id
_entity_poly.type
_entity_poly.pdbx_seq_one_letter_code
_entity_poly.pdbx_strand_id
1 'polypeptide(L)'
;MLQLSKASGYSVRSLKSYFHQYLAKAPILPVYPKEKLHLIIDGTYFSNNICLIIYRDNEIKFTQLYRLTDDERYEEIREDLNNLLSLGIHIASITCDGHRSILKAIKHPCKDTIVQRCIVHIQRECRSWLTLRPQSKEGLQLLQIVNHLHLVANEYRYQLWLRQIYDWHEEHKDYINEKSRNPVSGRY
;
A
#
# COMPACT_ATOMS: atom_id res chain seq x y z
N MET A 1 -23.52 -14.95 0.54
CA MET A 1 -24.96 -14.94 0.87
C MET A 1 -25.40 -16.09 1.77
N LEU A 2 -25.03 -17.35 1.50
CA LEU A 2 -25.41 -18.49 2.37
C LEU A 2 -24.88 -18.36 3.81
N GLN A 3 -23.63 -17.93 3.97
CA GLN A 3 -23.03 -17.68 5.28
C GLN A 3 -23.79 -16.60 6.08
N LEU A 4 -24.16 -15.50 5.42
CA LEU A 4 -24.95 -14.42 6.03
C LEU A 4 -26.36 -14.88 6.40
N SER A 5 -26.99 -15.71 5.57
CA SER A 5 -28.31 -16.30 5.86
C SER A 5 -28.25 -17.16 7.12
N LYS A 6 -27.23 -18.03 7.23
CA LYS A 6 -27.00 -18.84 8.42
C LYS A 6 -26.74 -18.01 9.68
N ALA A 7 -25.95 -16.94 9.57
CA ALA A 7 -25.60 -16.09 10.71
C ALA A 7 -26.74 -15.18 11.18
N SER A 8 -27.57 -14.68 10.25
CA SER A 8 -28.61 -13.70 10.55
C SER A 8 -30.00 -14.28 10.76
N GLY A 9 -30.22 -15.55 10.40
CA GLY A 9 -31.54 -16.20 10.44
C GLY A 9 -32.49 -15.78 9.31
N TYR A 10 -32.11 -14.80 8.48
CA TYR A 10 -32.91 -14.39 7.33
C TYR A 10 -32.71 -15.32 6.13
N SER A 11 -33.78 -15.49 5.34
CA SER A 11 -33.68 -16.19 4.05
C SER A 11 -32.75 -15.43 3.09
N VAL A 12 -32.11 -16.15 2.16
CA VAL A 12 -31.28 -15.54 1.11
C VAL A 12 -32.07 -14.50 0.29
N ARG A 13 -33.37 -14.75 0.04
CA ARG A 13 -34.26 -13.82 -0.66
C ARG A 13 -34.44 -12.52 0.14
N SER A 14 -34.72 -12.62 1.42
CA SER A 14 -34.88 -11.47 2.31
C SER A 14 -33.60 -10.63 2.37
N LEU A 15 -32.45 -11.29 2.53
CA LEU A 15 -31.15 -10.60 2.51
C LEU A 15 -30.89 -9.88 1.19
N LYS A 16 -31.14 -10.54 0.04
CA LYS A 16 -31.01 -9.88 -1.27
C LYS A 16 -31.91 -8.65 -1.37
N SER A 17 -33.16 -8.75 -0.92
CA SER A 17 -34.09 -7.62 -0.92
C SER A 17 -33.55 -6.45 -0.10
N TYR A 18 -33.00 -6.71 1.09
CA TYR A 18 -32.39 -5.66 1.91
C TYR A 18 -31.17 -5.05 1.23
N PHE A 19 -30.25 -5.86 0.69
CA PHE A 19 -29.11 -5.33 -0.05
C PHE A 19 -29.54 -4.44 -1.22
N HIS A 20 -30.53 -4.86 -2.02
CA HIS A 20 -31.04 -4.03 -3.11
C HIS A 20 -31.63 -2.72 -2.61
N GLN A 21 -32.37 -2.73 -1.51
CA GLN A 21 -32.94 -1.52 -0.93
C GLN A 21 -31.86 -0.57 -0.40
N TYR A 22 -30.87 -1.09 0.34
CA TYR A 22 -29.77 -0.27 0.87
C TYR A 22 -28.85 0.26 -0.24
N LEU A 23 -28.60 -0.53 -1.29
CA LEU A 23 -27.76 -0.14 -2.42
C LEU A 23 -28.51 0.72 -3.46
N ALA A 24 -29.83 0.87 -3.35
CA ALA A 24 -30.62 1.73 -4.24
C ALA A 24 -30.27 3.22 -4.09
N LYS A 25 -29.69 3.61 -2.95
CA LYS A 25 -29.22 4.96 -2.70
C LYS A 25 -27.75 4.92 -2.28
N ALA A 26 -26.90 5.59 -3.05
CA ALA A 26 -25.49 5.74 -2.66
C ALA A 26 -25.40 6.44 -1.29
N PRO A 27 -24.54 5.96 -0.37
CA PRO A 27 -24.32 6.64 0.89
C PRO A 27 -23.70 8.01 0.62
N ILE A 28 -24.08 9.01 1.42
CA ILE A 28 -23.37 10.29 1.45
C ILE A 28 -22.10 10.05 2.24
N LEU A 29 -20.95 10.26 1.62
CA LEU A 29 -19.67 10.15 2.32
C LEU A 29 -19.44 11.44 3.12
N PRO A 30 -19.42 11.40 4.46
CA PRO A 30 -19.06 12.56 5.23
C PRO A 30 -17.57 12.85 5.02
N VAL A 31 -17.23 14.12 4.84
CA VAL A 31 -15.85 14.58 4.75
C VAL A 31 -15.51 15.29 6.04
N TYR A 32 -14.42 14.89 6.69
CA TYR A 32 -13.96 15.52 7.92
C TYR A 32 -12.75 16.40 7.60
N PRO A 33 -12.96 17.71 7.37
CA PRO A 33 -11.86 18.62 7.09
C PRO A 33 -10.93 18.72 8.32
N LYS A 34 -9.62 18.76 8.05
CA LYS A 34 -8.57 18.83 9.07
C LYS A 34 -7.39 19.61 8.52
N GLU A 35 -6.74 20.39 9.40
CA GLU A 35 -5.58 21.21 9.04
C GLU A 35 -4.33 20.39 8.68
N LYS A 36 -4.18 19.18 9.23
CA LYS A 36 -3.05 18.29 8.94
C LYS A 36 -3.53 16.84 8.87
N LEU A 37 -3.69 16.36 7.64
CA LEU A 37 -4.11 15.01 7.35
C LEU A 37 -2.93 14.16 6.84
N HIS A 38 -2.75 12.97 7.43
CA HIS A 38 -1.80 11.97 6.96
C HIS A 38 -2.55 10.90 6.17
N LEU A 39 -2.51 11.00 4.85
CA LEU A 39 -3.32 10.17 3.96
C LEU A 39 -2.62 8.85 3.65
N ILE A 40 -3.36 7.75 3.64
CA ILE A 40 -2.93 6.46 3.13
C ILE A 40 -3.73 6.20 1.86
N ILE A 41 -3.03 5.95 0.76
CA ILE A 41 -3.61 5.54 -0.52
C ILE A 41 -3.26 4.08 -0.73
N ASP A 42 -4.28 3.25 -0.94
CA ASP A 42 -4.11 1.82 -1.19
C ASP A 42 -5.10 1.36 -2.26
N GLY A 43 -4.63 0.49 -3.15
CA GLY A 43 -5.43 -0.15 -4.20
C GLY A 43 -5.71 -1.60 -3.85
N THR A 44 -6.95 -2.04 -4.02
CA THR A 44 -7.33 -3.45 -3.87
C THR A 44 -8.03 -3.93 -5.13
N TYR A 45 -7.40 -4.90 -5.80
CA TYR A 45 -7.95 -5.54 -6.98
C TYR A 45 -8.86 -6.71 -6.60
N PHE A 46 -10.04 -6.74 -7.19
CA PHE A 46 -11.04 -7.80 -7.10
C PHE A 46 -11.15 -8.50 -8.45
N SER A 47 -11.87 -9.63 -8.48
CA SER A 47 -12.25 -10.27 -9.74
C SER A 47 -13.13 -9.35 -10.59
N ASN A 48 -13.19 -9.62 -11.91
CA ASN A 48 -13.97 -8.87 -12.90
C ASN A 48 -13.46 -7.44 -13.19
N ASN A 49 -12.14 -7.22 -13.13
CA ASN A 49 -11.51 -5.92 -13.43
C ASN A 49 -12.06 -4.78 -12.56
N ILE A 50 -12.29 -5.05 -11.27
CA ILE A 50 -12.67 -4.03 -10.30
C ILE A 50 -11.46 -3.75 -9.41
N CYS A 51 -11.05 -2.50 -9.34
CA CYS A 51 -10.07 -1.98 -8.41
C CYS A 51 -10.74 -0.96 -7.48
N LEU A 52 -10.58 -1.13 -6.17
CA LEU A 52 -11.00 -0.17 -5.17
C LEU A 52 -9.78 0.62 -4.72
N ILE A 53 -9.79 1.93 -4.96
CA ILE A 53 -8.81 2.86 -4.40
C ILE A 53 -9.40 3.48 -3.15
N ILE A 54 -8.65 3.45 -2.05
CA ILE A 54 -9.04 4.07 -0.78
C ILE A 54 -8.10 5.22 -0.43
N TYR A 55 -8.68 6.30 0.10
CA TYR A 55 -7.98 7.47 0.62
C TYR A 55 -8.33 7.61 2.09
N ARG A 56 -7.47 7.06 2.96
CA ARG A 56 -7.77 6.91 4.38
C ARG A 56 -6.92 7.85 5.23
N ASP A 57 -7.54 8.55 6.17
CA ASP A 57 -6.83 9.29 7.21
C ASP A 57 -6.20 8.29 8.20
N ASN A 58 -4.89 8.37 8.37
CA ASN A 58 -4.14 7.51 9.27
C ASN A 58 -4.42 7.79 10.76
N GLU A 59 -4.79 8.99 11.15
CA GLU A 59 -5.00 9.32 12.57
C GLU A 59 -6.38 8.88 13.05
N ILE A 60 -7.43 9.40 12.43
CA ILE A 60 -8.82 9.09 12.83
C ILE A 60 -9.35 7.77 12.23
N LYS A 61 -8.52 7.11 11.41
CA LYS A 61 -8.84 5.83 10.75
C LYS A 61 -10.10 5.90 9.89
N PHE A 62 -10.42 7.07 9.35
CA PHE A 62 -11.60 7.32 8.53
C PHE A 62 -11.26 7.36 7.04
N THR A 63 -12.13 6.82 6.18
CA THR A 63 -11.96 6.86 4.72
C THR A 63 -12.55 8.16 4.17
N GLN A 64 -11.68 9.11 3.81
CA GLN A 64 -12.08 10.41 3.29
C GLN A 64 -12.66 10.33 1.88
N LEU A 65 -12.17 9.38 1.08
CA LEU A 65 -12.67 9.10 -0.26
C LEU A 65 -12.40 7.64 -0.61
N TYR A 66 -13.25 7.07 -1.46
CA TYR A 66 -12.98 5.84 -2.15
C TYR A 66 -13.42 5.97 -3.61
N ARG A 67 -12.76 5.21 -4.49
CA ARG A 67 -13.11 5.12 -5.91
C ARG A 67 -13.16 3.67 -6.32
N LEU A 68 -14.24 3.29 -7.02
CA LEU A 68 -14.29 2.05 -7.78
C LEU A 68 -13.88 2.36 -9.22
N THR A 69 -12.86 1.69 -9.70
CA THR A 69 -12.28 1.81 -11.04
C THR A 69 -11.86 0.43 -11.52
N ASP A 70 -11.16 0.32 -12.65
CA ASP A 70 -10.57 -0.90 -13.17
C ASP A 70 -9.05 -0.97 -13.00
N ASP A 71 -8.40 0.17 -12.72
CA ASP A 71 -6.95 0.26 -12.55
C ASP A 71 -6.52 1.50 -11.75
N GLU A 72 -5.25 1.58 -11.35
CA GLU A 72 -4.65 2.72 -10.66
C GLU A 72 -4.27 3.85 -11.62
N ARG A 73 -5.29 4.46 -12.22
CA ARG A 73 -5.15 5.46 -13.29
C ARG A 73 -4.70 6.81 -12.77
N TYR A 74 -3.66 7.36 -13.42
CA TYR A 74 -3.11 8.69 -13.10
C TYR A 74 -4.18 9.79 -13.06
N GLU A 75 -5.07 9.83 -14.06
CA GLU A 75 -6.06 10.90 -14.20
C GLU A 75 -7.08 10.90 -13.07
N GLU A 76 -7.55 9.71 -12.68
CA GLU A 76 -8.52 9.52 -11.61
C GLU A 76 -7.93 9.81 -10.24
N ILE A 77 -6.73 9.32 -9.95
CA ILE A 77 -6.06 9.59 -8.68
C ILE A 77 -5.76 11.09 -8.55
N ARG A 78 -5.35 11.74 -9.64
CA ARG A 78 -5.12 13.19 -9.66
C ARG A 78 -6.44 13.94 -9.42
N GLU A 79 -7.53 13.53 -10.03
CA GLU A 79 -8.87 14.11 -9.82
C GLU A 79 -9.29 13.97 -8.35
N ASP A 80 -9.18 12.77 -7.79
CA ASP A 80 -9.51 12.46 -6.40
C ASP A 80 -8.75 13.36 -5.42
N LEU A 81 -7.44 13.52 -5.61
CA LEU A 81 -6.63 14.40 -4.78
C LEU A 81 -7.04 15.87 -4.92
N ASN A 82 -7.34 16.35 -6.14
CA ASN A 82 -7.85 17.71 -6.33
C ASN A 82 -9.19 17.92 -5.63
N ASN A 83 -10.08 16.93 -5.67
CA ASN A 83 -11.38 16.98 -5.01
C ASN A 83 -11.22 17.02 -3.48
N LEU A 84 -10.30 16.25 -2.92
CA LEU A 84 -10.00 16.31 -1.48
C LEU A 84 -9.48 17.70 -1.08
N LEU A 85 -8.58 18.29 -1.86
CA LEU A 85 -8.06 19.64 -1.61
C LEU A 85 -9.15 20.72 -1.75
N SER A 86 -10.05 20.61 -2.74
CA SER A 86 -11.12 21.58 -2.95
C SER A 86 -12.18 21.56 -1.85
N LEU A 87 -12.29 20.44 -1.12
CA LEU A 87 -13.10 20.30 0.09
C LEU A 87 -12.44 20.88 1.35
N GLY A 88 -11.29 21.55 1.21
CA GLY A 88 -10.57 22.19 2.32
C GLY A 88 -9.74 21.22 3.17
N ILE A 89 -9.41 20.03 2.65
CA ILE A 89 -8.52 19.09 3.34
C ILE A 89 -7.07 19.50 3.07
N HIS A 90 -6.29 19.66 4.13
CA HIS A 90 -4.86 19.95 4.05
C HIS A 90 -4.05 18.67 4.27
N ILE A 91 -3.42 18.16 3.20
CA ILE A 91 -2.68 16.90 3.22
C ILE A 91 -1.22 17.16 3.61
N ALA A 92 -0.84 16.75 4.83
CA ALA A 92 0.51 16.91 5.36
C ALA A 92 1.49 15.84 4.86
N SER A 93 1.02 14.59 4.72
CA SER A 93 1.81 13.52 4.11
C SER A 93 0.90 12.49 3.43
N ILE A 94 1.48 11.76 2.47
CA ILE A 94 0.82 10.66 1.77
C ILE A 94 1.69 9.40 1.89
N THR A 95 1.08 8.30 2.30
CA THR A 95 1.67 6.96 2.25
C THR A 95 1.00 6.15 1.15
N CYS A 96 1.79 5.58 0.23
CA CYS A 96 1.28 4.72 -0.85
C CYS A 96 2.23 3.54 -1.12
N ASP A 97 1.85 2.60 -1.97
CA ASP A 97 2.67 1.46 -2.38
C ASP A 97 3.93 1.85 -3.20
N GLY A 98 3.97 3.09 -3.71
CA GLY A 98 5.07 3.64 -4.51
C GLY A 98 4.93 3.37 -6.02
N HIS A 99 3.77 2.97 -6.52
CA HIS A 99 3.56 2.78 -7.95
C HIS A 99 3.79 4.08 -8.74
N ARG A 100 4.41 3.99 -9.93
CA ARG A 100 4.82 5.18 -10.70
C ARG A 100 3.64 6.07 -11.09
N SER A 101 2.48 5.48 -11.40
CA SER A 101 1.26 6.24 -11.74
C SER A 101 0.77 7.06 -10.55
N ILE A 102 0.70 6.45 -9.36
CA ILE A 102 0.31 7.11 -8.10
C ILE A 102 1.30 8.24 -7.76
N LEU A 103 2.61 7.97 -7.79
CA LEU A 103 3.62 8.99 -7.48
C LEU A 103 3.53 10.19 -8.44
N LYS A 104 3.28 9.93 -9.72
CA LYS A 104 3.06 11.00 -10.71
C LYS A 104 1.78 11.77 -10.41
N ALA A 105 0.70 11.07 -10.03
CA ALA A 105 -0.60 11.67 -9.71
C ALA A 105 -0.51 12.57 -8.48
N ILE A 106 0.22 12.16 -7.43
CA ILE A 106 0.45 12.94 -6.20
C ILE A 106 1.25 14.21 -6.49
N LYS A 107 2.33 14.12 -7.26
CA LYS A 107 3.24 15.25 -7.53
C LYS A 107 2.56 16.45 -8.20
N HIS A 108 1.40 16.28 -8.82
CA HIS A 108 0.72 17.36 -9.50
C HIS A 108 -0.05 18.30 -8.52
N PRO A 109 -1.04 17.82 -7.75
CA PRO A 109 -1.79 18.62 -6.78
C PRO A 109 -1.07 18.80 -5.43
N CYS A 110 -0.16 17.90 -5.06
CA CYS A 110 0.44 17.82 -3.72
C CYS A 110 1.98 17.93 -3.78
N LYS A 111 2.50 19.00 -4.39
CA LYS A 111 3.95 19.16 -4.68
C LYS A 111 4.84 19.17 -3.44
N ASP A 112 4.39 19.84 -2.38
CA ASP A 112 5.16 20.03 -1.15
C ASP A 112 4.84 18.96 -0.08
N THR A 113 3.95 18.02 -0.39
CA THR A 113 3.52 16.98 0.53
C THR A 113 4.60 15.90 0.64
N ILE A 114 4.90 15.49 1.87
CA ILE A 114 5.83 14.39 2.14
C ILE A 114 5.21 13.10 1.63
N VAL A 115 5.87 12.43 0.69
CA VAL A 115 5.44 11.12 0.17
C VAL A 115 6.33 10.03 0.74
N GLN A 116 5.70 9.06 1.40
CA GLN A 116 6.37 7.90 1.95
C GLN A 116 5.86 6.63 1.25
N ARG A 117 6.77 5.72 0.94
CA ARG A 117 6.41 4.37 0.52
C ARG A 117 5.99 3.53 1.73
N CYS A 118 4.88 2.82 1.62
CA CYS A 118 4.34 1.98 2.68
C CYS A 118 5.35 0.89 3.05
N ILE A 119 5.75 0.87 4.33
CA ILE A 119 6.74 -0.08 4.85
C ILE A 119 6.28 -1.54 4.75
N VAL A 120 4.96 -1.78 4.84
CA VAL A 120 4.39 -3.12 4.66
C VAL A 120 4.55 -3.58 3.21
N HIS A 121 4.36 -2.68 2.24
CA HIS A 121 4.60 -2.99 0.82
C HIS A 121 6.08 -3.26 0.56
N ILE A 122 6.99 -2.46 1.12
CA ILE A 122 8.44 -2.72 1.04
C ILE A 122 8.78 -4.12 1.58
N GLN A 123 8.28 -4.48 2.76
CA GLN A 123 8.53 -5.80 3.34
C GLN A 123 7.98 -6.94 2.48
N ARG A 124 6.78 -6.77 1.90
CA ARG A 124 6.17 -7.76 1.00
C ARG A 124 7.00 -7.95 -0.27
N GLU A 125 7.48 -6.87 -0.88
CA GLU A 125 8.33 -6.94 -2.07
C GLU A 125 9.66 -7.63 -1.79
N CYS A 126 10.34 -7.24 -0.71
CA CYS A 126 11.57 -7.90 -0.30
C CYS A 126 11.38 -9.40 -0.06
N ARG A 127 10.25 -9.81 0.55
CA ARG A 127 9.90 -11.23 0.72
C ARG A 127 9.62 -11.95 -0.60
N SER A 128 9.13 -11.25 -1.63
CA SER A 128 8.97 -11.84 -2.96
C SER A 128 10.33 -12.11 -3.62
N TRP A 129 11.32 -11.25 -3.40
CA TRP A 129 12.66 -11.43 -3.97
C TRP A 129 13.50 -12.46 -3.19
N LEU A 130 13.45 -12.41 -1.86
CA LEU A 130 14.22 -13.30 -0.99
C LEU A 130 13.54 -14.66 -0.81
N THR A 131 12.25 -14.76 -1.08
CA THR A 131 11.32 -15.82 -0.65
C THR A 131 11.12 -15.87 0.87
N LEU A 132 10.15 -16.66 1.34
CA LEU A 132 9.90 -16.86 2.77
C LEU A 132 10.94 -17.75 3.46
N ARG A 133 11.71 -18.52 2.69
CA ARG A 133 12.75 -19.45 3.17
C ARG A 133 13.97 -19.38 2.24
N PRO A 134 14.72 -18.26 2.28
CA PRO A 134 15.98 -18.16 1.55
C PRO A 134 16.89 -19.34 1.92
N GLN A 135 17.53 -19.95 0.93
CA GLN A 135 18.44 -21.07 1.16
C GLN A 135 19.85 -20.58 1.53
N SER A 136 20.22 -19.40 1.05
CA SER A 136 21.51 -18.78 1.33
C SER A 136 21.51 -18.09 2.70
N LYS A 137 22.67 -18.09 3.35
CA LYS A 137 22.86 -17.45 4.65
C LYS A 137 22.64 -15.94 4.55
N GLU A 138 23.12 -15.35 3.46
CA GLU A 138 23.05 -13.94 3.12
C GLU A 138 21.59 -13.50 2.96
N GLY A 139 20.78 -14.30 2.26
CA GLY A 139 19.35 -14.06 2.09
C GLY A 139 18.57 -14.19 3.40
N LEU A 140 18.93 -15.17 4.26
CA LEU A 140 18.31 -15.32 5.59
C LEU A 140 18.59 -14.11 6.49
N GLN A 141 19.82 -13.61 6.50
CA GLN A 141 20.20 -12.43 7.26
C GLN A 141 19.48 -11.17 6.75
N LEU A 142 19.41 -10.96 5.44
CA LEU A 142 18.68 -9.82 4.88
C LEU A 142 17.19 -9.90 5.22
N LEU A 143 16.59 -11.08 5.12
CA LEU A 143 15.19 -11.29 5.46
C LEU A 143 14.92 -10.93 6.92
N GLN A 144 15.83 -11.25 7.84
CA GLN A 144 15.73 -10.81 9.23
C GLN A 144 15.72 -9.29 9.34
N ILE A 145 16.65 -8.58 8.70
CA ILE A 145 16.71 -7.10 8.78
C ILE A 145 15.42 -6.47 8.19
N VAL A 146 14.96 -6.96 7.04
CA VAL A 146 13.71 -6.52 6.40
C VAL A 146 12.51 -6.74 7.32
N ASN A 147 12.41 -7.88 7.99
CA ASN A 147 11.29 -8.20 8.87
C ASN A 147 11.19 -7.24 10.07
N HIS A 148 12.26 -6.55 10.46
CA HIS A 148 12.23 -5.56 11.54
C HIS A 148 11.90 -4.13 11.07
N LEU A 149 11.78 -3.87 9.77
CA LEU A 149 11.53 -2.51 9.23
C LEU A 149 10.29 -1.84 9.85
N HIS A 150 9.19 -2.57 10.01
CA HIS A 150 7.96 -2.05 10.63
C HIS A 150 8.08 -1.68 12.12
N LEU A 151 9.16 -2.07 12.80
CA LEU A 151 9.43 -1.73 14.20
C LEU A 151 10.24 -0.44 14.36
N VAL A 152 10.68 0.15 13.25
CA VAL A 152 11.40 1.44 13.23
C VAL A 152 10.41 2.56 13.55
N ALA A 153 10.43 3.00 14.81
CA ALA A 153 9.44 3.94 15.35
C ALA A 153 9.98 5.36 15.58
N ASN A 154 11.30 5.55 15.49
CA ASN A 154 11.95 6.84 15.73
C ASN A 154 13.29 6.92 14.99
N GLU A 155 13.86 8.12 14.98
CA GLU A 155 15.11 8.44 14.28
C GLU A 155 16.28 7.55 14.74
N TYR A 156 16.42 7.31 16.05
CA TYR A 156 17.49 6.45 16.56
C TYR A 156 17.40 5.02 16.03
N ARG A 157 16.19 4.42 16.07
CA ARG A 157 15.97 3.08 15.50
C ARG A 157 16.15 3.06 13.98
N TYR A 158 15.83 4.16 13.30
CA TYR A 158 16.03 4.31 11.87
C TYR A 158 17.52 4.27 11.53
N GLN A 159 18.36 5.03 12.25
CA GLN A 159 19.81 5.00 12.08
C GLN A 159 20.41 3.60 12.35
N LEU A 160 19.94 2.92 13.40
CA LEU A 160 20.36 1.54 13.69
C LEU A 160 19.95 0.55 12.60
N TRP A 161 18.75 0.70 12.04
CA TRP A 161 18.27 -0.15 10.95
C TRP A 161 19.06 0.10 9.66
N LEU A 162 19.33 1.37 9.32
CA LEU A 162 20.20 1.73 8.20
C LEU A 162 21.59 1.14 8.35
N ARG A 163 22.15 1.20 9.56
CA ARG A 163 23.47 0.63 9.82
C ARG A 163 23.49 -0.89 9.62
N GLN A 164 22.45 -1.60 10.06
CA GLN A 164 22.32 -3.04 9.82
C GLN A 164 22.28 -3.39 8.33
N ILE A 165 21.52 -2.64 7.52
CA ILE A 165 21.48 -2.83 6.06
C ILE A 165 22.86 -2.56 5.44
N TYR A 166 23.53 -1.49 5.87
CA TYR A 166 24.86 -1.14 5.38
C TYR A 166 25.89 -2.21 5.72
N ASP A 167 25.95 -2.67 6.98
CA ASP A 167 26.89 -3.69 7.42
C ASP A 167 26.64 -5.02 6.70
N TRP A 168 25.38 -5.41 6.52
CA TRP A 168 25.01 -6.58 5.72
C TRP A 168 25.48 -6.44 4.27
N HIS A 169 25.28 -5.29 3.63
CA HIS A 169 25.73 -5.06 2.26
C HIS A 169 27.25 -5.16 2.15
N GLU A 170 27.99 -4.53 3.06
CA GLU A 170 29.46 -4.56 3.04
C GLU A 170 30.03 -5.96 3.27
N GLU A 171 29.43 -6.74 4.17
CA GLU A 171 29.82 -8.14 4.43
C GLU A 171 29.56 -9.04 3.22
N HIS A 172 28.45 -8.82 2.50
CA HIS A 172 27.97 -9.72 1.44
C HIS A 172 28.10 -9.17 0.02
N LYS A 173 28.82 -8.07 -0.18
CA LYS A 173 28.98 -7.43 -1.50
C LYS A 173 29.52 -8.39 -2.57
N ASP A 174 30.43 -9.29 -2.19
CA ASP A 174 31.02 -10.24 -3.13
C ASP A 174 29.97 -11.28 -3.57
N TYR A 175 29.12 -11.74 -2.64
CA TYR A 175 27.98 -12.60 -2.93
C TYR A 175 26.94 -11.91 -3.82
N ILE A 176 26.60 -10.65 -3.54
CA ILE A 176 25.65 -9.86 -4.34
C ILE A 176 26.14 -9.66 -5.78
N ASN A 177 27.45 -9.49 -5.95
CA ASN A 177 28.07 -9.30 -7.27
C ASN A 177 28.42 -10.63 -7.96
N GLU A 178 28.17 -11.77 -7.32
CA GLU A 178 28.39 -13.07 -7.92
C GLU A 178 27.44 -13.27 -9.09
N LYS A 179 27.99 -13.56 -10.27
CA LYS A 179 27.22 -13.85 -11.47
C LYS A 179 27.17 -15.35 -11.68
N SER A 180 25.98 -15.93 -11.67
CA SER A 180 25.81 -17.33 -12.05
C SER A 180 26.18 -17.50 -13.52
N ARG A 181 27.14 -18.38 -13.81
CA ARG A 181 27.50 -18.72 -15.19
C ARG A 181 26.64 -19.88 -15.65
N ASN A 182 26.03 -19.76 -16.82
CA ASN A 182 25.38 -20.90 -17.47
C ASN A 182 26.48 -21.91 -17.88
N PRO A 183 26.47 -23.15 -17.37
CA PRO A 183 27.52 -24.12 -17.64
C PRO A 183 27.58 -24.59 -19.11
N VAL A 184 26.53 -24.33 -19.90
CA VAL A 184 26.45 -24.73 -21.32
C VAL A 184 26.86 -23.58 -22.26
N SER A 185 26.45 -22.34 -21.98
CA SER A 185 26.69 -21.20 -22.88
C SER A 185 27.81 -20.27 -22.43
N GLY A 186 28.32 -20.40 -21.20
CA GLY A 186 29.36 -19.54 -20.62
C GLY A 186 28.94 -18.09 -20.40
N ARG A 187 27.68 -17.75 -20.71
CA ARG A 187 27.11 -16.41 -20.50
C ARG A 187 26.65 -16.26 -19.05
N TYR A 188 26.74 -15.02 -18.58
CA TYR A 188 26.16 -14.55 -17.32
C TYR A 188 24.64 -14.36 -17.45
#